data_AF-A0A7R9G205-F1
#
_entry.id   AF-A0A7R9G205-F1
#
_cell.length_a   1.000
_cell.length_b   1.000
_cell.length_c   1.000
_cell.angle_alpha   90.00
_cell.angle_beta   90.00
_cell.angle_gamma   90.00
#
_symmetry.space_group_name_H-M   'P 1'
#
loop_
_entity.id
_entity.type
_entity.pdbx_description
1 polymer ?
#
loop_
_entity_poly.entity_id
_entity_poly.type
_entity_poly.pdbx_seq_one_letter_code
_entity_poly.pdbx_strand_id
1 'polypeptide(L)'
;MVEEVTLVLDWSTNDMEIGLANAPAVLSSTAEDGEIEVRISVGNNTYVMMDLLYVLLDGSIKQLDHTAGDINSWLRPEESAALFSRLEQCGATGLHELTVKVRLDPRSFGGSRKSETYANLYFHRVLRNGLASHLRSLVLHSVCDNAILGLLGKQCPHLRHLDATSSWLVDDGGIIQLCFRDPELHLNSSYSHYGNSNDYFARQFLSVSDIELTSCCRTLHEVRIQDTNTSEVGVLLLLLFLPNLRSLGGFIYYRNVGDAVVSLYRSKAGLQLSLTDLWDTCLSQEKAQLVSEAAPLLSSLYTRGTCLENVGVFTNLTSVTVDFDFIDCARALEQYLFQHGKRLRKLVLVDQVGTARKDSTAATGQREHTMPLETPNP
;
A
#
# COMPACT_ATOMS: atom_id res chain seq x y z
N MET A 1 -2.35 0.53 39.17
CA MET A 1 -1.78 0.19 37.86
C MET A 1 -2.32 1.21 36.89
N VAL A 2 -1.45 1.97 36.23
CA VAL A 2 -1.85 2.93 35.20
C VAL A 2 -1.71 2.17 33.88
N GLU A 3 -2.83 1.80 33.26
CA GLU A 3 -2.85 0.91 32.09
C GLU A 3 -2.63 1.67 30.77
N GLU A 4 -2.76 3.00 30.79
CA GLU A 4 -2.56 3.84 29.62
C GLU A 4 -2.16 5.26 30.03
N VAL A 5 -1.04 5.78 29.53
CA VAL A 5 -0.73 7.22 29.64
C VAL A 5 -0.75 7.80 28.23
N THR A 6 -1.85 8.45 27.90
CA THR A 6 -2.00 9.19 26.65
C THR A 6 -1.73 10.67 26.90
N LEU A 7 -0.51 11.09 26.59
CA LEU A 7 -0.07 12.48 26.56
C LEU A 7 -0.55 13.14 25.25
N VAL A 8 -1.77 13.65 25.23
CA VAL A 8 -2.22 14.53 24.15
C VAL A 8 -1.55 15.89 24.34
N LEU A 9 -0.56 16.19 23.50
CA LEU A 9 0.06 17.50 23.41
C LEU A 9 -0.77 18.34 22.42
N ASP A 10 -1.75 19.07 22.97
CA ASP A 10 -2.52 20.06 22.22
C ASP A 10 -1.71 21.35 22.09
N TRP A 11 -1.10 21.54 20.92
CA TRP A 11 -0.44 22.78 20.53
C TRP A 11 -1.39 23.66 19.72
N SER A 12 -2.60 23.89 20.23
CA SER A 12 -3.47 24.95 19.74
C SER A 12 -3.28 26.22 20.57
N THR A 13 -3.04 27.33 19.84
CA THR A 13 -3.03 28.75 20.24
C THR A 13 -1.69 29.37 20.67
N ASN A 14 -1.16 30.22 19.77
CA ASN A 14 -0.70 31.56 20.16
C ASN A 14 -1.84 32.53 19.80
N ASP A 15 -2.78 32.68 20.73
CA ASP A 15 -3.85 33.68 20.87
C ASP A 15 -4.95 33.92 19.80
N MET A 16 -6.19 33.78 20.32
CA MET A 16 -7.48 34.43 20.05
C MET A 16 -8.26 34.25 18.72
N GLU A 17 -9.44 33.63 18.90
CA GLU A 17 -10.66 33.56 18.06
C GLU A 17 -10.81 32.47 16.97
N ILE A 18 -11.36 31.34 17.44
CA ILE A 18 -12.41 30.45 16.90
C ILE A 18 -12.57 30.37 15.36
N GLY A 19 -12.20 29.20 14.82
CA GLY A 19 -12.77 28.66 13.59
C GLY A 19 -12.08 27.40 13.05
N LEU A 20 -12.56 26.23 13.49
CA LEU A 20 -12.31 24.86 12.98
C LEU A 20 -11.06 24.10 13.50
N ALA A 21 -11.31 22.85 13.88
CA ALA A 21 -10.46 21.93 14.64
C ALA A 21 -9.23 21.45 13.86
N ASN A 22 -8.05 21.57 14.49
CA ASN A 22 -6.83 20.89 14.07
C ASN A 22 -6.48 19.82 15.11
N ALA A 23 -6.12 18.61 14.66
CA ALA A 23 -5.85 17.47 15.52
C ALA A 23 -4.56 17.71 16.37
N PRO A 24 -4.62 17.56 17.70
CA PRO A 24 -3.45 17.68 18.57
C PRO A 24 -2.46 16.52 18.35
N ALA A 25 -1.19 16.71 18.72
CA ALA A 25 -0.25 15.60 18.75
C ALA A 25 -0.67 14.63 19.86
N VAL A 26 -0.83 13.36 19.54
CA VAL A 26 -1.20 12.32 20.51
C VAL A 26 0.04 11.49 20.79
N LEU A 27 0.55 11.58 22.02
CA LEU A 27 1.39 10.54 22.59
C LEU A 27 0.46 9.56 23.28
N SER A 28 0.51 8.28 22.96
CA SER A 28 -0.15 7.24 23.74
C SER A 28 0.87 6.24 24.25
N SER A 29 0.54 5.62 25.38
CA SER A 29 1.32 4.49 25.87
C SER A 29 0.47 3.36 26.36
N THR A 30 0.86 2.16 25.98
CA THR A 30 0.22 0.90 26.37
C THR A 30 1.27 0.02 27.01
N ALA A 31 0.92 -0.63 28.12
CA ALA A 31 1.79 -1.59 28.78
C ALA A 31 1.40 -3.02 28.36
N GLU A 32 2.04 -3.54 27.31
CA GLU A 32 2.08 -4.98 27.06
C GLU A 32 3.38 -5.53 27.67
N ASP A 33 3.30 -6.59 28.47
CA ASP A 33 4.44 -7.25 29.12
C ASP A 33 5.32 -6.38 30.05
N GLY A 34 4.82 -5.22 30.48
CA GLY A 34 5.52 -4.32 31.40
C GLY A 34 6.51 -3.36 30.73
N GLU A 35 6.61 -3.35 29.39
CA GLU A 35 7.28 -2.28 28.65
C GLU A 35 6.28 -1.15 28.35
N ILE A 36 6.68 0.10 28.61
CA ILE A 36 5.88 1.26 28.23
C ILE A 36 6.13 1.49 26.74
N GLU A 37 5.14 1.20 25.90
CA GLU A 37 5.18 1.51 24.49
C GLU A 37 4.90 2.99 24.29
N VAL A 38 5.79 3.78 23.68
CA VAL A 38 5.47 5.18 23.33
C VAL A 38 5.13 5.26 21.85
N ARG A 39 3.95 5.81 21.54
CA ARG A 39 3.49 6.09 20.19
C ARG A 39 3.51 7.59 19.95
N ILE A 40 4.16 8.03 18.87
CA ILE A 40 4.16 9.44 18.46
C ILE A 40 3.31 9.60 17.22
N SER A 41 2.22 10.36 17.35
CA SER A 41 1.42 10.81 16.22
C SER A 41 1.27 12.32 16.24
N VAL A 42 1.93 12.98 15.30
CA VAL A 42 1.87 14.43 15.12
C VAL A 42 1.16 14.66 13.81
N GLY A 43 0.10 15.47 13.79
CA GLY A 43 -0.57 15.86 12.54
C GLY A 43 0.35 16.67 11.62
N ASN A 44 -0.20 17.60 10.84
CA ASN A 44 0.54 18.34 9.80
C ASN A 44 1.70 19.25 10.29
N ASN A 45 2.13 19.19 11.56
CA ASN A 45 3.28 19.92 12.08
C ASN A 45 4.52 19.02 12.23
N THR A 46 5.16 18.74 11.10
CA THR A 46 6.36 17.90 11.00
C THR A 46 7.50 18.39 11.89
N TYR A 47 7.64 19.70 12.14
CA TYR A 47 8.72 20.25 12.97
C TYR A 47 8.60 19.85 14.44
N VAL A 48 7.37 19.89 14.98
CA VAL A 48 7.11 19.41 16.34
C VAL A 48 7.46 17.93 16.46
N MET A 49 7.15 17.12 15.44
CA MET A 49 7.59 15.72 15.41
C MET A 49 9.12 15.61 15.47
N MET A 50 9.86 16.42 14.70
CA MET A 50 11.33 16.40 14.74
C MET A 50 11.91 16.76 16.11
N ASP A 51 11.32 17.76 16.76
CA ASP A 51 11.75 18.20 18.08
C ASP A 51 11.43 17.13 19.15
N LEU A 52 10.27 16.50 19.06
CA LEU A 52 9.91 15.37 19.92
C LEU A 52 10.84 14.18 19.71
N LEU A 53 11.19 13.84 18.47
CA LEU A 53 12.14 12.77 18.18
C LEU A 53 13.52 13.09 18.79
N TYR A 54 13.95 14.36 18.80
CA TYR A 54 15.21 14.73 19.43
C TYR A 54 15.23 14.47 20.94
N VAL A 55 14.09 14.66 21.61
CA VAL A 55 13.97 14.53 23.07
C VAL A 55 13.65 13.10 23.50
N LEU A 56 12.75 12.43 22.76
CA LEU A 56 12.10 11.20 23.21
C LEU A 56 12.62 9.93 22.54
N LEU A 57 13.41 10.04 21.47
CA LEU A 57 13.86 8.88 20.72
C LEU A 57 15.02 8.17 21.42
N ASP A 58 14.72 7.68 22.62
CA ASP A 58 15.37 6.51 23.19
C ASP A 58 14.66 5.23 22.69
N GLY A 59 15.19 4.05 22.99
CA GLY A 59 14.62 2.78 22.53
C GLY A 59 13.20 2.47 23.03
N SER A 60 12.54 3.38 23.77
CA SER A 60 11.15 3.24 24.24
C SER A 60 10.11 3.58 23.17
N ILE A 61 10.44 4.40 22.17
CA ILE A 61 9.50 4.67 21.07
C ILE A 61 9.41 3.42 20.19
N LYS A 62 8.21 2.87 20.09
CA LYS A 62 7.94 1.71 19.23
C LYS A 62 7.16 2.07 17.98
N GLN A 63 6.43 3.18 17.98
CA GLN A 63 5.63 3.60 16.82
C GLN A 63 5.84 5.07 16.49
N LEU A 64 6.13 5.32 15.22
CA LEU A 64 6.21 6.66 14.64
C LEU A 64 5.28 6.75 13.43
N ASP A 65 4.22 7.55 13.56
CA ASP A 65 3.26 7.79 12.48
C ASP A 65 3.01 9.30 12.31
N HIS A 66 3.54 9.87 11.23
CA HIS A 66 3.34 11.29 10.90
C HIS A 66 1.91 11.60 10.43
N THR A 67 1.08 10.60 10.16
CA THR A 67 -0.26 10.84 9.60
C THR A 67 -1.29 11.18 10.66
N ALA A 68 -1.07 10.81 11.93
CA ALA A 68 -2.09 10.89 12.97
C ALA A 68 -3.41 10.21 12.59
N GLY A 69 -3.35 9.17 11.75
CA GLY A 69 -4.52 8.50 11.18
C GLY A 69 -5.21 9.27 10.04
N ASP A 70 -4.77 10.48 9.70
CA ASP A 70 -5.26 11.19 8.52
C ASP A 70 -4.65 10.58 7.25
N ILE A 71 -5.50 9.87 6.51
CA ILE A 71 -5.12 9.26 5.22
C ILE A 71 -4.61 10.28 4.20
N ASN A 72 -4.95 11.57 4.37
CA ASN A 72 -4.56 12.67 3.49
C ASN A 72 -3.37 13.48 4.02
N SER A 73 -2.74 13.06 5.12
CA SER A 73 -1.50 13.67 5.57
C SER A 73 -0.32 13.13 4.78
N TRP A 74 0.47 14.05 4.22
CA TRP A 74 1.64 13.76 3.41
C TRP A 74 2.75 14.75 3.72
N LEU A 75 3.98 14.25 3.87
CA LEU A 75 5.18 15.08 3.96
C LEU A 75 5.58 15.61 2.58
N ARG A 76 6.23 16.77 2.56
CA ARG A 76 7.02 17.20 1.41
C ARG A 76 8.34 16.43 1.33
N PRO A 77 8.98 16.34 0.15
CA PRO A 77 10.29 15.66 0.02
C PRO A 77 11.34 16.18 1.01
N GLU A 78 11.42 17.49 1.23
CA GLU A 78 12.39 18.10 2.15
C GLU A 78 12.10 17.73 3.61
N GLU A 79 10.81 17.64 3.97
CA GLU A 79 10.36 17.23 5.30
C GLU A 79 10.69 15.75 5.57
N SER A 80 10.54 14.89 4.56
CA SER A 80 10.94 13.48 4.66
C SER A 80 12.46 13.32 4.79
N ALA A 81 13.25 14.13 4.07
CA ALA A 81 14.70 14.13 4.20
C ALA A 81 15.14 14.59 5.59
N ALA A 82 14.49 15.63 6.13
CA ALA A 82 14.72 16.10 7.50
C ALA A 82 14.36 15.03 8.54
N LEU A 83 13.24 14.32 8.34
CA LEU A 83 12.84 13.18 9.18
C LEU A 83 13.91 12.10 9.22
N PHE A 84 14.32 11.59 8.06
CA PHE A 84 15.30 10.52 8.00
C PHE A 84 16.67 10.94 8.51
N SER A 85 17.09 12.19 8.26
CA SER A 85 18.32 12.73 8.83
C SER A 85 18.23 12.82 10.36
N ARG A 86 17.08 13.22 10.91
CA ARG A 86 16.89 13.27 12.36
C ARG A 86 16.91 11.87 12.99
N LEU A 87 16.24 10.90 12.39
CA LEU A 87 16.30 9.50 12.82
C LEU A 87 17.74 8.96 12.81
N GLU A 88 18.55 9.33 11.80
CA GLU A 88 19.97 8.98 11.76
C GLU A 88 20.76 9.63 12.90
N GLN A 89 20.60 10.94 13.10
CA GLN A 89 21.31 11.69 14.14
C GLN A 89 20.99 11.19 15.55
N CYS A 90 19.75 10.79 15.79
CA CYS A 90 19.30 10.25 17.07
C CYS A 90 19.67 8.76 17.24
N GLY A 91 20.22 8.10 16.22
CA GLY A 91 20.54 6.67 16.29
C GLY A 91 19.30 5.80 16.48
N ALA A 92 18.23 6.09 15.73
CA ALA A 92 16.94 5.43 15.88
C ALA A 92 17.05 3.90 15.81
N THR A 93 16.60 3.23 16.87
CA THR A 93 16.51 1.77 16.96
C THR A 93 15.23 1.38 17.70
N GLY A 94 14.85 0.11 17.66
CA GLY A 94 13.74 -0.41 18.47
C GLY A 94 12.34 -0.06 17.99
N LEU A 95 12.17 0.74 16.93
CA LEU A 95 10.86 1.00 16.33
C LEU A 95 10.26 -0.30 15.76
N HIS A 96 9.01 -0.56 16.12
CA HIS A 96 8.17 -1.62 15.59
C HIS A 96 7.35 -1.15 14.38
N GLU A 97 6.92 0.10 14.38
CA GLU A 97 6.07 0.66 13.34
C GLU A 97 6.57 2.02 12.87
N LEU A 98 6.68 2.18 11.55
CA LEU A 98 7.05 3.45 10.92
C LEU A 98 6.14 3.72 9.73
N THR A 99 5.45 4.86 9.76
CA THR A 99 4.62 5.34 8.65
C THR A 99 5.15 6.67 8.12
N VAL A 100 5.58 6.66 6.86
CA VAL A 100 6.05 7.83 6.12
C VAL A 100 5.37 7.86 4.75
N LYS A 101 4.72 8.97 4.43
CA LYS A 101 4.03 9.20 3.17
C LYS A 101 4.51 10.53 2.62
N VAL A 102 4.97 10.54 1.38
CA VAL A 102 5.53 11.74 0.77
C VAL A 102 4.77 12.12 -0.48
N ARG A 103 4.33 13.37 -0.54
CA ARG A 103 3.65 13.91 -1.71
C ARG A 103 4.67 14.31 -2.75
N LEU A 104 4.71 13.58 -3.86
CA LEU A 104 5.51 13.95 -5.02
C LEU A 104 4.72 14.93 -5.90
N ASP A 105 5.40 15.98 -6.37
CA ASP A 105 4.81 16.88 -7.36
C ASP A 105 4.87 16.20 -8.74
N PRO A 106 3.72 15.89 -9.39
CA PRO A 106 3.69 15.26 -10.70
C PRO A 106 4.28 16.15 -11.80
N ARG A 107 4.51 17.44 -11.55
CA ARG A 107 5.22 18.33 -12.50
C ARG A 107 6.73 18.17 -12.42
N SER A 108 7.24 17.57 -11.35
CA SER A 108 8.68 17.49 -11.07
C SER A 108 9.34 16.18 -11.50
N PHE A 109 8.73 15.42 -12.41
CA PHE A 109 9.23 14.12 -12.90
C PHE A 109 10.69 14.14 -13.43
N GLY A 110 11.24 15.30 -13.80
CA GLY A 110 12.65 15.45 -14.19
C GLY A 110 13.61 15.97 -13.10
N GLY A 111 13.10 16.62 -12.05
CA GLY A 111 13.92 17.30 -11.03
C GLY A 111 13.83 16.69 -9.62
N SER A 112 12.65 16.19 -9.23
CA SER A 112 12.37 15.68 -7.86
C SER A 112 13.13 14.41 -7.53
N ARG A 113 13.40 13.54 -8.53
CA ARG A 113 14.07 12.24 -8.33
C ARG A 113 15.41 12.36 -7.59
N LYS A 114 16.13 13.47 -7.76
CA LYS A 114 17.39 13.71 -7.03
C LYS A 114 17.17 13.91 -5.53
N SER A 115 16.12 14.62 -5.13
CA SER A 115 15.82 14.90 -3.71
C SER A 115 15.39 13.63 -2.96
N GLU A 116 14.52 12.81 -3.59
CA GLU A 116 14.10 11.51 -3.06
C GLU A 116 15.32 10.60 -2.79
N THR A 117 16.29 10.62 -3.71
CA THR A 117 17.51 9.84 -3.56
C THR A 117 18.31 10.24 -2.30
N TYR A 118 18.37 11.54 -1.96
CA TYR A 118 19.09 11.99 -0.77
C TYR A 118 18.38 11.61 0.53
N ALA A 119 17.06 11.74 0.59
CA ALA A 119 16.28 11.31 1.75
C ALA A 119 16.51 9.81 2.02
N ASN A 120 16.48 9.00 0.96
CA ASN A 120 16.70 7.56 1.06
C ASN A 120 18.09 7.19 1.54
N LEU A 121 19.14 7.94 1.18
CA LEU A 121 20.49 7.68 1.70
C LEU A 121 20.56 7.74 3.23
N TYR A 122 19.87 8.71 3.84
CA TYR A 122 19.77 8.78 5.30
C TYR A 122 19.03 7.55 5.81
N PHE A 123 17.86 7.25 5.24
CA PHE A 123 17.06 6.11 5.69
C PHE A 123 17.78 4.77 5.54
N HIS A 124 18.55 4.57 4.47
CA HIS A 124 19.39 3.38 4.28
C HIS A 124 20.38 3.21 5.43
N ARG A 125 20.98 4.30 5.93
CA ARG A 125 21.91 4.25 7.07
C ARG A 125 21.17 3.96 8.37
N VAL A 126 20.01 4.57 8.59
CA VAL A 126 19.16 4.28 9.75
C VAL A 126 18.78 2.80 9.81
N LEU A 127 18.34 2.22 8.70
CA LEU A 127 18.04 0.78 8.59
C LEU A 127 19.26 -0.08 8.95
N ARG A 128 20.44 0.22 8.39
CA ARG A 128 21.69 -0.48 8.68
C ARG A 128 22.13 -0.37 10.13
N ASN A 129 21.84 0.77 10.77
CA ASN A 129 22.25 1.08 12.13
C ASN A 129 21.29 0.52 13.20
N GLY A 130 20.43 -0.43 12.83
CA GLY A 130 19.67 -1.23 13.78
C GLY A 130 18.17 -0.94 13.78
N LEU A 131 17.67 0.09 13.09
CA LEU A 131 16.24 0.34 12.99
C LEU A 131 15.49 -0.88 12.43
N ALA A 132 16.03 -1.51 11.39
CA ALA A 132 15.40 -2.66 10.74
C ALA A 132 15.21 -3.87 11.67
N SER A 133 16.02 -4.02 12.71
CA SER A 133 16.05 -5.25 13.52
C SER A 133 14.77 -5.53 14.30
N HIS A 134 13.95 -4.51 14.58
CA HIS A 134 12.72 -4.63 15.37
C HIS A 134 11.45 -4.26 14.58
N LEU A 135 11.58 -3.78 13.34
CA LEU A 135 10.44 -3.33 12.54
C LEU A 135 9.49 -4.52 12.24
N ARG A 136 8.19 -4.26 12.43
CA ARG A 136 7.06 -5.17 12.18
C ARG A 136 6.11 -4.61 11.12
N SER A 137 5.94 -3.30 11.10
CA SER A 137 5.12 -2.59 10.11
C SER A 137 5.89 -1.42 9.53
N LEU A 138 5.92 -1.33 8.20
CA LEU A 138 6.61 -0.25 7.49
C LEU A 138 5.76 0.24 6.32
N VAL A 139 5.34 1.50 6.39
CA VAL A 139 4.61 2.20 5.34
C VAL A 139 5.49 3.31 4.79
N LEU A 140 5.82 3.23 3.51
CA LEU A 140 6.71 4.12 2.77
C LEU A 140 6.06 4.52 1.45
N HIS A 141 5.10 5.44 1.50
CA HIS A 141 4.43 5.90 0.27
C HIS A 141 5.32 6.88 -0.49
N SER A 142 5.59 6.57 -1.75
CA SER A 142 6.40 7.37 -2.67
C SER A 142 7.86 7.65 -2.25
N VAL A 143 8.40 6.89 -1.30
CA VAL A 143 9.81 6.99 -0.87
C VAL A 143 10.56 5.67 -0.86
N CYS A 144 9.87 4.54 -1.00
CA CYS A 144 10.58 3.26 -1.03
C CYS A 144 11.41 3.13 -2.33
N ASP A 145 12.57 2.49 -2.23
CA ASP A 145 13.40 2.13 -3.38
C ASP A 145 13.90 0.68 -3.24
N ASN A 146 14.50 0.16 -4.30
CA ASN A 146 15.05 -1.21 -4.31
C ASN A 146 16.10 -1.45 -3.22
N ALA A 147 16.92 -0.44 -2.88
CA ALA A 147 17.95 -0.58 -1.86
C ALA A 147 17.33 -0.71 -0.45
N ILE A 148 16.24 0.00 -0.16
CA ILE A 148 15.43 -0.17 1.05
C ILE A 148 14.91 -1.61 1.09
N LEU A 149 14.30 -2.12 0.01
CA LEU A 149 13.81 -3.50 -0.04
C LEU A 149 14.91 -4.53 0.24
N GLY A 150 16.10 -4.35 -0.35
CA GLY A 150 17.25 -5.22 -0.08
C GLY A 150 17.75 -5.16 1.37
N LEU A 151 17.70 -3.99 2.00
CA LEU A 151 18.03 -3.84 3.43
C LEU A 151 16.98 -4.51 4.31
N LEU A 152 15.69 -4.36 3.99
CA LEU A 152 14.61 -5.02 4.73
C LEU A 152 14.70 -6.54 4.66
N GLY A 153 14.95 -7.10 3.47
CA GLY A 153 15.18 -8.54 3.32
C GLY A 153 16.29 -9.04 4.24
N LYS A 154 17.42 -8.33 4.28
CA LYS A 154 18.61 -8.75 5.04
C LYS A 154 18.51 -8.50 6.55
N GLN A 155 17.83 -7.43 6.97
CA GLN A 155 17.97 -6.88 8.32
C GLN A 155 16.66 -6.82 9.11
N CYS A 156 15.53 -7.17 8.50
CA CYS A 156 14.21 -7.06 9.11
C CYS A 156 13.55 -8.44 9.34
N PRO A 157 14.02 -9.23 10.33
CA PRO A 157 13.54 -10.59 10.55
C PRO A 157 12.10 -10.66 11.07
N HIS A 158 11.52 -9.53 11.51
CA HIS A 158 10.20 -9.47 12.15
C HIS A 158 9.15 -8.72 11.31
N LEU A 159 9.49 -8.30 10.09
CA LEU A 159 8.57 -7.53 9.24
C LEU A 159 7.35 -8.37 8.88
N ARG A 160 6.16 -7.84 9.15
CA ARG A 160 4.88 -8.47 8.83
C ARG A 160 4.10 -7.66 7.79
N HIS A 161 4.22 -6.34 7.83
CA HIS A 161 3.50 -5.44 6.94
C HIS A 161 4.49 -4.53 6.21
N LEU A 162 4.43 -4.55 4.89
CA LEU A 162 5.19 -3.66 4.03
C LEU A 162 4.24 -2.97 3.05
N ASP A 163 4.20 -1.65 3.09
CA ASP A 163 3.45 -0.85 2.15
C ASP A 163 4.40 0.12 1.42
N ALA A 164 4.70 -0.20 0.16
CA ALA A 164 5.54 0.60 -0.73
C ALA A 164 4.69 1.32 -1.81
N THR A 165 3.42 1.60 -1.53
CA THR A 165 2.50 2.24 -2.48
C THR A 165 3.09 3.51 -3.11
N SER A 166 2.85 3.69 -4.40
CA SER A 166 3.29 4.84 -5.21
C SER A 166 4.81 5.06 -5.21
N SER A 167 5.60 4.06 -4.84
CA SER A 167 7.07 4.11 -4.86
C SER A 167 7.60 3.62 -6.20
N TRP A 168 7.70 4.53 -7.17
CA TRP A 168 8.08 4.21 -8.56
C TRP A 168 9.48 3.60 -8.71
N LEU A 169 10.37 3.78 -7.72
CA LEU A 169 11.71 3.18 -7.70
C LEU A 169 11.73 1.72 -7.22
N VAL A 170 10.57 1.18 -6.87
CA VAL A 170 10.38 -0.24 -6.57
C VAL A 170 9.99 -0.97 -7.86
N ASP A 171 10.82 -1.93 -8.27
CA ASP A 171 10.59 -2.82 -9.40
C ASP A 171 10.89 -4.29 -9.04
N ASP A 172 10.83 -5.17 -10.04
CA ASP A 172 11.10 -6.61 -9.85
C ASP A 172 12.49 -6.88 -9.25
N GLY A 173 13.49 -6.04 -9.55
CA GLY A 173 14.83 -6.14 -8.98
C GLY A 173 14.83 -5.87 -7.47
N GLY A 174 14.03 -4.91 -7.01
CA GLY A 174 13.79 -4.67 -5.59
C GLY A 174 13.11 -5.83 -4.89
N ILE A 175 12.12 -6.45 -5.53
CA ILE A 175 11.45 -7.65 -5.01
C ILE A 175 12.43 -8.84 -4.92
N ILE A 176 13.30 -9.01 -5.90
CA ILE A 176 14.38 -10.02 -5.83
C ILE A 176 15.32 -9.73 -4.65
N GLN A 177 15.72 -8.47 -4.45
CA GLN A 177 16.56 -8.07 -3.32
C GLN A 177 15.88 -8.28 -1.95
N LEU A 178 14.55 -8.14 -1.89
CA LEU A 178 13.76 -8.44 -0.69
C LEU A 178 13.77 -9.95 -0.39
N CYS A 179 13.55 -10.77 -1.42
CA CYS A 179 13.30 -12.20 -1.25
C CYS A 179 14.57 -13.05 -1.10
N PHE A 180 15.67 -12.67 -1.74
CA PHE A 180 16.87 -13.52 -1.87
C PHE A 180 18.08 -12.97 -1.13
N ARG A 181 18.89 -13.85 -0.52
CA ARG A 181 20.14 -13.48 0.15
C ARG A 181 21.19 -12.98 -0.84
N ASP A 182 21.27 -13.66 -1.99
CA ASP A 182 22.23 -13.42 -3.07
C ASP A 182 21.50 -13.03 -4.37
N PRO A 183 20.92 -11.81 -4.46
CA PRO A 183 20.04 -11.42 -5.56
C PRO A 183 20.72 -11.45 -6.95
N GLU A 184 22.04 -11.26 -7.01
CA GLU A 184 22.82 -11.26 -8.26
C GLU A 184 22.74 -12.60 -9.02
N LEU A 185 22.53 -13.71 -8.30
CA LEU A 185 22.36 -15.03 -8.92
C LEU A 185 21.04 -15.15 -9.69
N HIS A 186 20.03 -14.36 -9.31
CA HIS A 186 18.68 -14.43 -9.87
C HIS A 186 18.40 -13.28 -10.85
N LEU A 187 18.98 -12.09 -10.65
CA LEU A 187 18.80 -10.93 -11.54
C LEU A 187 19.18 -11.25 -12.99
N ASN A 188 20.31 -11.91 -13.23
CA ASN A 188 20.76 -12.22 -14.60
C ASN A 188 19.82 -13.21 -15.33
N SER A 189 19.11 -14.06 -14.58
CA SER A 189 18.18 -15.03 -15.14
C SER A 189 16.85 -14.41 -15.54
N SER A 190 16.40 -13.37 -14.84
CA SER A 190 15.06 -12.79 -15.01
C SER A 190 14.94 -11.86 -16.21
N TYR A 191 15.99 -11.09 -16.53
CA TYR A 191 15.89 -10.02 -17.55
C TYR A 191 16.22 -10.46 -18.98
N SER A 192 16.88 -11.60 -19.19
CA SER A 192 17.33 -12.00 -20.54
C SER A 192 16.24 -12.65 -21.41
N HIS A 193 15.05 -12.91 -20.86
CA HIS A 193 13.98 -13.70 -21.52
C HIS A 193 12.59 -13.03 -21.46
N TYR A 194 12.50 -11.72 -21.70
CA TYR A 194 11.22 -10.99 -21.81
C TYR A 194 10.26 -11.50 -22.91
N GLY A 195 10.65 -12.51 -23.70
CA GLY A 195 9.79 -13.17 -24.68
C GLY A 195 9.13 -14.48 -24.20
N ASN A 196 9.49 -14.99 -23.01
CA ASN A 196 8.98 -16.28 -22.54
C ASN A 196 7.76 -16.11 -21.63
N SER A 197 6.81 -17.04 -21.76
CA SER A 197 5.60 -17.13 -20.94
C SER A 197 5.93 -17.17 -19.44
N ASN A 198 5.14 -16.48 -18.62
CA ASN A 198 5.22 -16.48 -17.14
C ASN A 198 5.31 -17.89 -16.53
N ASP A 199 4.72 -18.89 -17.19
CA ASP A 199 4.79 -20.30 -16.76
C ASP A 199 6.22 -20.86 -16.69
N TYR A 200 7.10 -20.45 -17.61
CA TYR A 200 8.51 -20.84 -17.58
C TYR A 200 9.21 -20.23 -16.38
N PHE A 201 8.94 -18.95 -16.14
CA PHE A 201 9.49 -18.22 -15.00
C PHE A 201 9.07 -18.91 -13.69
N ALA A 202 7.77 -19.16 -13.49
CA ALA A 202 7.27 -19.83 -12.29
C ALA A 202 7.98 -21.19 -12.08
N ARG A 203 8.13 -22.01 -13.12
CA ARG A 203 8.81 -23.31 -13.03
C ARG A 203 10.27 -23.21 -12.62
N GLN A 204 11.00 -22.21 -13.10
CA GLN A 204 12.40 -22.01 -12.73
C GLN A 204 12.55 -21.66 -11.25
N PHE A 205 11.63 -20.88 -10.70
CA PHE A 205 11.69 -20.43 -9.31
C PHE A 205 11.12 -21.47 -8.32
N LEU A 206 10.35 -22.46 -8.77
CA LEU A 206 9.89 -23.57 -7.92
C LEU A 206 11.02 -24.47 -7.40
N SER A 207 12.22 -24.43 -7.99
CA SER A 207 13.38 -25.19 -7.50
C SER A 207 14.26 -24.44 -6.50
N VAL A 208 13.97 -23.16 -6.23
CA VAL A 208 14.71 -22.36 -5.25
C VAL A 208 14.51 -22.95 -3.86
N SER A 209 15.61 -23.09 -3.12
CA SER A 209 15.58 -23.63 -1.77
C SER A 209 15.38 -22.54 -0.71
N ASP A 210 14.74 -22.88 0.41
CA ASP A 210 14.49 -21.95 1.53
C ASP A 210 15.76 -21.31 2.13
N ILE A 211 16.94 -21.92 1.93
CA ILE A 211 18.21 -21.39 2.43
C ILE A 211 18.70 -20.19 1.60
N GLU A 212 18.25 -20.06 0.35
CA GLU A 212 18.53 -18.93 -0.53
C GLU A 212 17.67 -17.70 -0.18
N LEU A 213 16.58 -17.91 0.56
CA LEU A 213 15.63 -16.86 0.91
C LEU A 213 16.08 -16.06 2.14
N THR A 214 15.66 -14.80 2.18
CA THR A 214 15.84 -13.95 3.35
C THR A 214 14.92 -14.36 4.50
N SER A 215 15.22 -13.95 5.73
CA SER A 215 14.38 -14.24 6.89
C SER A 215 13.02 -13.55 6.81
N CYS A 216 12.97 -12.36 6.19
CA CYS A 216 11.76 -11.55 5.97
C CYS A 216 10.67 -12.34 5.21
N CYS A 217 11.05 -13.24 4.31
CA CYS A 217 10.11 -14.06 3.55
C CYS A 217 9.18 -14.90 4.43
N ARG A 218 9.63 -15.28 5.62
CA ARG A 218 8.86 -16.13 6.55
C ARG A 218 7.91 -15.33 7.44
N THR A 219 8.08 -14.02 7.53
CA THR A 219 7.34 -13.17 8.47
C THR A 219 6.37 -12.22 7.80
N LEU A 220 6.59 -11.88 6.54
CA LEU A 220 5.67 -11.03 5.77
C LEU A 220 4.29 -11.68 5.61
N HIS A 221 3.27 -10.90 5.96
CA HIS A 221 1.86 -11.25 5.86
C HIS A 221 1.11 -10.33 4.90
N GLU A 222 1.54 -9.08 4.79
CA GLU A 222 0.92 -8.09 3.92
C GLU A 222 1.99 -7.33 3.14
N VAL A 223 1.81 -7.28 1.82
CA VAL A 223 2.65 -6.51 0.92
C VAL A 223 1.77 -5.67 0.00
N ARG A 224 1.95 -4.36 0.04
CA ARG A 224 1.30 -3.42 -0.89
C ARG A 224 2.34 -2.79 -1.80
N ILE A 225 2.11 -2.94 -3.10
CA ILE A 225 3.01 -2.47 -4.17
C ILE A 225 2.22 -1.74 -5.26
N GLN A 226 1.10 -1.13 -4.85
CA GLN A 226 0.29 -0.27 -5.71
C GLN A 226 1.15 0.83 -6.36
N ASP A 227 0.93 1.12 -7.64
CA ASP A 227 1.56 2.23 -8.35
C ASP A 227 3.11 2.23 -8.27
N THR A 228 3.70 1.04 -8.15
CA THR A 228 5.14 0.81 -8.30
C THR A 228 5.49 0.43 -9.74
N ASN A 229 6.78 0.32 -10.06
CA ASN A 229 7.27 -0.19 -11.34
C ASN A 229 7.46 -1.73 -11.33
N THR A 230 6.83 -2.41 -10.37
CA THR A 230 6.82 -3.88 -10.27
C THR A 230 5.94 -4.47 -11.36
N SER A 231 6.42 -5.52 -12.03
CA SER A 231 5.65 -6.23 -13.05
C SER A 231 4.93 -7.44 -12.44
N GLU A 232 4.24 -8.22 -13.28
CA GLU A 232 3.65 -9.50 -12.87
C GLU A 232 4.71 -10.47 -12.31
N VAL A 233 5.96 -10.35 -12.76
CA VAL A 233 7.09 -11.15 -12.26
C VAL A 233 7.33 -10.91 -10.78
N GLY A 234 7.41 -9.65 -10.33
CA GLY A 234 7.55 -9.33 -8.92
C GLY A 234 6.39 -9.88 -8.08
N VAL A 235 5.16 -9.82 -8.61
CA VAL A 235 3.99 -10.42 -7.95
C VAL A 235 4.13 -11.94 -7.80
N LEU A 236 4.55 -12.64 -8.87
CA LEU A 236 4.81 -14.07 -8.84
C LEU A 236 5.86 -14.43 -7.80
N LEU A 237 6.95 -13.65 -7.70
CA LEU A 237 7.99 -13.85 -6.69
C LEU A 237 7.43 -13.71 -5.27
N LEU A 238 6.60 -12.69 -5.01
CA LEU A 238 5.95 -12.52 -3.71
C LEU A 238 5.03 -13.70 -3.38
N LEU A 239 4.22 -14.15 -4.33
CA LEU A 239 3.31 -15.30 -4.15
C LEU A 239 4.06 -16.63 -3.92
N LEU A 240 5.21 -16.81 -4.59
CA LEU A 240 6.03 -18.02 -4.48
C LEU A 240 6.78 -18.11 -3.15
N PHE A 241 7.35 -16.99 -2.70
CA PHE A 241 8.36 -16.99 -1.63
C PHE A 241 7.86 -16.45 -0.29
N LEU A 242 6.64 -15.90 -0.24
CA LEU A 242 6.01 -15.45 1.00
C LEU A 242 4.88 -16.41 1.40
N PRO A 243 5.17 -17.56 2.05
CA PRO A 243 4.16 -18.59 2.34
C PRO A 243 3.05 -18.12 3.28
N ASN A 244 3.32 -17.09 4.08
CA ASN A 244 2.39 -16.51 5.04
C ASN A 244 1.67 -15.26 4.50
N LEU A 245 1.82 -14.95 3.21
CA LEU A 245 1.18 -13.79 2.58
C LEU A 245 -0.35 -13.96 2.59
N ARG A 246 -1.03 -13.07 3.30
CA ARG A 246 -2.50 -13.01 3.45
C ARG A 246 -3.12 -11.92 2.61
N SER A 247 -2.41 -10.80 2.47
CA SER A 247 -2.87 -9.66 1.68
C SER A 247 -1.80 -9.28 0.68
N LEU A 248 -2.20 -9.27 -0.58
CA LEU A 248 -1.37 -8.80 -1.68
C LEU A 248 -2.18 -7.89 -2.56
N GLY A 249 -1.64 -6.70 -2.80
CA GLY A 249 -1.96 -6.02 -4.04
C GLY A 249 -1.78 -4.52 -4.02
N GLY A 250 -2.81 -3.85 -4.54
CA GLY A 250 -2.69 -2.55 -5.17
C GLY A 250 -2.95 -2.62 -6.67
N PHE A 251 -3.18 -1.46 -7.27
CA PHE A 251 -3.17 -1.32 -8.72
C PHE A 251 -1.73 -1.44 -9.21
N ILE A 252 -1.43 -2.52 -9.92
CA ILE A 252 -0.13 -2.70 -10.55
C ILE A 252 -0.27 -2.18 -11.97
N TYR A 253 0.67 -1.32 -12.39
CA TYR A 253 0.55 -0.60 -13.65
C TYR A 253 0.35 -1.56 -14.84
N TYR A 254 -0.80 -1.47 -15.51
CA TYR A 254 -1.25 -2.33 -16.63
C TYR A 254 -1.39 -3.84 -16.35
N ARG A 255 -1.46 -4.27 -15.08
CA ARG A 255 -1.50 -5.69 -14.70
C ARG A 255 -2.41 -5.95 -13.49
N ASN A 256 -2.82 -7.20 -13.32
CA ASN A 256 -3.65 -7.61 -12.18
C ASN A 256 -2.99 -8.75 -11.40
N VAL A 257 -3.12 -8.71 -10.07
CA VAL A 257 -2.53 -9.74 -9.18
C VAL A 257 -3.06 -11.14 -9.49
N GLY A 258 -4.33 -11.27 -9.85
CA GLY A 258 -4.92 -12.57 -10.18
C GLY A 258 -4.38 -13.19 -11.46
N ASP A 259 -3.77 -12.43 -12.37
CA ASP A 259 -3.10 -13.04 -13.54
C ASP A 259 -1.87 -13.83 -13.10
N ALA A 260 -1.08 -13.26 -12.17
CA ALA A 260 0.02 -13.95 -11.52
C ALA A 260 -0.47 -15.19 -10.74
N VAL A 261 -1.59 -15.10 -10.01
CA VAL A 261 -2.20 -16.25 -9.32
C VAL A 261 -2.54 -17.36 -10.30
N VAL A 262 -3.17 -17.04 -11.44
CA VAL A 262 -3.52 -18.02 -12.48
C VAL A 262 -2.29 -18.67 -13.09
N SER A 263 -1.28 -17.88 -13.47
CA SER A 263 -0.01 -18.40 -14.00
C SER A 263 0.68 -19.33 -13.01
N LEU A 264 0.69 -18.98 -11.73
CA LEU A 264 1.28 -19.81 -10.69
C LEU A 264 0.48 -21.11 -10.46
N TYR A 265 -0.85 -21.03 -10.42
CA TYR A 265 -1.73 -22.18 -10.23
C TYR A 265 -1.59 -23.20 -11.37
N ARG A 266 -1.54 -22.72 -12.62
CA ARG A 266 -1.30 -23.57 -13.80
C ARG A 266 0.09 -24.22 -13.78
N SER A 267 1.07 -23.55 -13.19
CA SER A 267 2.45 -24.03 -13.11
C SER A 267 2.70 -25.01 -11.97
N LYS A 268 1.90 -24.96 -10.89
CA LYS A 268 2.06 -25.77 -9.69
C LYS A 268 0.75 -26.45 -9.30
N ALA A 269 0.63 -27.73 -9.65
CA ALA A 269 -0.52 -28.55 -9.27
C ALA A 269 -0.71 -28.56 -7.74
N GLY A 270 -1.95 -28.32 -7.29
CA GLY A 270 -2.29 -28.29 -5.87
C GLY A 270 -1.79 -27.07 -5.10
N LEU A 271 -1.45 -25.98 -5.79
CA LEU A 271 -1.14 -24.70 -5.14
C LEU A 271 -2.32 -24.26 -4.25
N GLN A 272 -2.03 -23.98 -2.99
CA GLN A 272 -2.94 -23.35 -2.05
C GLN A 272 -2.26 -22.15 -1.41
N LEU A 273 -2.74 -20.96 -1.76
CA LEU A 273 -2.28 -19.69 -1.24
C LEU A 273 -3.02 -19.34 0.05
N SER A 274 -2.32 -18.70 0.97
CA SER A 274 -2.86 -18.21 2.25
C SER A 274 -3.60 -16.87 2.12
N LEU A 275 -3.91 -16.43 0.89
CA LEU A 275 -4.52 -15.12 0.63
C LEU A 275 -5.94 -15.03 1.20
N THR A 276 -6.17 -14.03 2.03
CA THR A 276 -7.47 -13.62 2.57
C THR A 276 -8.00 -12.37 1.91
N ASP A 277 -7.12 -11.55 1.33
CA ASP A 277 -7.41 -10.28 0.69
C ASP A 277 -6.71 -10.21 -0.68
N LEU A 278 -7.46 -9.84 -1.71
CA LEU A 278 -6.97 -9.74 -3.09
C LEU A 278 -7.48 -8.47 -3.77
N TRP A 279 -6.59 -7.82 -4.51
CA TRP A 279 -6.92 -6.73 -5.44
C TRP A 279 -6.81 -7.22 -6.89
N ASP A 280 -7.94 -7.31 -7.59
CA ASP A 280 -7.95 -7.65 -9.01
C ASP A 280 -9.07 -6.94 -9.76
N THR A 281 -8.73 -6.14 -10.77
CA THR A 281 -9.71 -5.30 -11.47
C THR A 281 -10.31 -5.97 -12.70
N CYS A 282 -9.76 -7.10 -13.15
CA CYS A 282 -10.18 -7.78 -14.36
C CYS A 282 -10.36 -9.27 -14.06
N LEU A 283 -11.55 -9.63 -13.61
CA LEU A 283 -11.88 -10.99 -13.20
C LEU A 283 -12.86 -11.64 -14.17
N SER A 284 -12.34 -12.32 -15.19
CA SER A 284 -13.14 -13.19 -16.06
C SER A 284 -13.65 -14.41 -15.28
N GLN A 285 -14.68 -15.08 -15.81
CA GLN A 285 -15.25 -16.28 -15.17
C GLN A 285 -14.21 -17.39 -14.95
N GLU A 286 -13.40 -17.71 -15.97
CA GLU A 286 -12.34 -18.73 -15.87
C GLU A 286 -11.30 -18.32 -14.82
N LYS A 287 -10.84 -17.06 -14.86
CA LYS A 287 -9.89 -16.53 -13.89
C LYS A 287 -10.43 -16.60 -12.47
N ALA A 288 -11.69 -16.20 -12.26
CA ALA A 288 -12.35 -16.26 -10.96
C ALA A 288 -12.36 -17.69 -10.39
N GLN A 289 -12.67 -18.70 -11.22
CA GLN A 289 -12.65 -20.10 -10.82
C GLN A 289 -11.24 -20.53 -10.38
N LEU A 290 -10.23 -20.30 -11.21
CA LEU A 290 -8.84 -20.66 -10.90
C LEU A 290 -8.32 -19.94 -9.64
N VAL A 291 -8.63 -18.65 -9.48
CA VAL A 291 -8.26 -17.89 -8.28
C VAL A 291 -9.00 -18.43 -7.05
N SER A 292 -10.27 -18.83 -7.16
CA SER A 292 -11.03 -19.39 -6.04
C SER A 292 -10.49 -20.74 -5.57
N GLU A 293 -9.95 -21.54 -6.49
CA GLU A 293 -9.28 -22.81 -6.17
C GLU A 293 -7.89 -22.58 -5.58
N ALA A 294 -7.13 -21.63 -6.13
CA ALA A 294 -5.78 -21.29 -5.68
C ALA A 294 -5.78 -20.58 -4.32
N ALA A 295 -6.78 -19.76 -4.02
CA ALA A 295 -6.91 -18.97 -2.79
C ALA A 295 -8.26 -19.25 -2.09
N PRO A 296 -8.46 -20.47 -1.56
CA PRO A 296 -9.75 -20.87 -1.00
C PRO A 296 -10.14 -20.10 0.28
N LEU A 297 -9.19 -19.44 0.92
CA LEU A 297 -9.41 -18.63 2.13
C LEU A 297 -9.78 -17.17 1.84
N LEU A 298 -9.93 -16.80 0.55
CA LEU A 298 -10.21 -15.44 0.16
C LEU A 298 -11.54 -14.95 0.74
N SER A 299 -11.46 -13.91 1.57
CA SER A 299 -12.57 -13.35 2.33
C SER A 299 -12.89 -11.90 1.97
N SER A 300 -11.95 -11.22 1.32
CA SER A 300 -12.02 -9.83 0.90
C SER A 300 -11.51 -9.69 -0.53
N LEU A 301 -12.30 -9.05 -1.39
CA LEU A 301 -11.96 -8.83 -2.80
C LEU A 301 -12.23 -7.39 -3.19
N TYR A 302 -11.25 -6.76 -3.81
CA TYR A 302 -11.46 -5.54 -4.58
C TYR A 302 -11.54 -5.89 -6.06
N THR A 303 -12.59 -5.42 -6.74
CA THR A 303 -12.79 -5.66 -8.17
C THR A 303 -13.58 -4.55 -8.83
N ARG A 304 -13.57 -4.50 -10.17
CA ARG A 304 -14.48 -3.63 -10.93
C ARG A 304 -15.92 -4.12 -10.89
N GLY A 305 -16.87 -3.19 -10.97
CA GLY A 305 -18.31 -3.46 -11.02
C GLY A 305 -18.72 -4.36 -12.19
N THR A 306 -18.02 -4.25 -13.33
CA THR A 306 -18.22 -5.10 -14.51
C THR A 306 -17.88 -6.57 -14.28
N CYS A 307 -17.15 -6.91 -13.21
CA CYS A 307 -16.75 -8.28 -12.90
C CYS A 307 -17.66 -8.95 -11.86
N LEU A 308 -18.68 -8.25 -11.33
CA LEU A 308 -19.50 -8.74 -10.21
C LEU A 308 -20.22 -10.07 -10.49
N GLU A 309 -20.58 -10.34 -11.74
CA GLU A 309 -21.19 -11.62 -12.14
C GLU A 309 -20.28 -12.83 -11.89
N ASN A 310 -18.96 -12.63 -11.88
CA ASN A 310 -17.98 -13.70 -11.69
C ASN A 310 -17.60 -13.90 -10.22
N VAL A 311 -17.95 -12.96 -9.33
CA VAL A 311 -17.56 -12.98 -7.91
C VAL A 311 -18.29 -14.06 -7.12
N GLY A 312 -19.42 -14.57 -7.62
CA GLY A 312 -20.22 -15.58 -6.92
C GLY A 312 -19.48 -16.89 -6.59
N VAL A 313 -18.38 -17.20 -7.30
CA VAL A 313 -17.57 -18.41 -7.11
C VAL A 313 -16.80 -18.42 -5.78
N PHE A 314 -16.52 -17.26 -5.19
CA PHE A 314 -15.80 -17.17 -3.92
C PHE A 314 -16.75 -17.45 -2.75
N THR A 315 -16.67 -18.66 -2.20
CA THR A 315 -17.62 -19.13 -1.18
C THR A 315 -17.45 -18.46 0.18
N ASN A 316 -16.22 -18.07 0.53
CA ASN A 316 -15.83 -17.46 1.81
C ASN A 316 -15.83 -15.92 1.78
N LEU A 317 -16.25 -15.31 0.68
CA LEU A 317 -16.20 -13.87 0.51
C LEU A 317 -17.23 -13.16 1.41
N THR A 318 -16.73 -12.29 2.29
CA THR A 318 -17.53 -11.49 3.23
C THR A 318 -17.31 -9.99 3.09
N SER A 319 -16.24 -9.58 2.40
CA SER A 319 -15.92 -8.17 2.13
C SER A 319 -15.73 -7.99 0.62
N VAL A 320 -16.44 -7.02 0.04
CA VAL A 320 -16.26 -6.65 -1.37
C VAL A 320 -16.07 -5.15 -1.48
N THR A 321 -15.02 -4.74 -2.18
CA THR A 321 -14.85 -3.37 -2.66
C THR A 321 -15.11 -3.36 -4.15
N VAL A 322 -16.08 -2.57 -4.59
CA VAL A 322 -16.50 -2.45 -5.97
C VAL A 322 -16.09 -1.10 -6.51
N ASP A 323 -15.20 -1.13 -7.48
CA ASP A 323 -14.77 0.03 -8.26
C ASP A 323 -15.67 0.17 -9.49
N PHE A 324 -16.36 1.30 -9.61
CA PHE A 324 -17.24 1.53 -10.75
C PHE A 324 -16.51 2.09 -11.96
N ASP A 325 -15.30 2.63 -11.81
CA ASP A 325 -14.53 3.28 -12.89
C ASP A 325 -15.41 4.26 -13.72
N PHE A 326 -16.30 4.97 -13.02
CA PHE A 326 -17.32 5.86 -13.60
C PHE A 326 -18.32 5.21 -14.58
N ILE A 327 -18.54 3.89 -14.50
CA ILE A 327 -19.51 3.12 -15.30
C ILE A 327 -20.75 2.76 -14.45
N ASP A 328 -21.94 2.86 -15.04
CA ASP A 328 -23.16 2.38 -14.39
C ASP A 328 -23.22 0.84 -14.37
N CYS A 329 -22.95 0.27 -13.19
CA CYS A 329 -23.06 -1.17 -12.93
C CYS A 329 -24.20 -1.49 -11.95
N ALA A 330 -25.21 -0.62 -11.81
CA ALA A 330 -26.26 -0.76 -10.79
C ALA A 330 -27.00 -2.11 -10.88
N ARG A 331 -27.34 -2.54 -12.09
CA ARG A 331 -28.01 -3.84 -12.31
C ARG A 331 -27.15 -5.03 -11.89
N ALA A 332 -25.86 -5.01 -12.23
CA ALA A 332 -24.93 -6.08 -11.84
C ALA A 332 -24.77 -6.13 -10.31
N LEU A 333 -24.64 -4.96 -9.67
CA LEU A 333 -24.61 -4.85 -8.20
C LEU A 333 -25.90 -5.37 -7.56
N GLU A 334 -27.07 -4.94 -8.04
CA GLU A 334 -28.35 -5.40 -7.52
C GLU A 334 -28.48 -6.93 -7.59
N GLN A 335 -28.14 -7.51 -8.73
CA GLN A 335 -28.15 -8.97 -8.93
C GLN A 335 -27.19 -9.68 -7.96
N TYR A 336 -25.96 -9.17 -7.82
CA TYR A 336 -24.98 -9.70 -6.88
C TYR A 336 -25.47 -9.64 -5.43
N LEU A 337 -26.02 -8.49 -5.00
CA LEU A 337 -26.55 -8.30 -3.64
C LEU A 337 -27.76 -9.18 -3.36
N PHE A 338 -28.65 -9.36 -4.35
CA PHE A 338 -29.79 -10.26 -4.21
C PHE A 338 -29.35 -11.70 -3.95
N GLN A 339 -28.34 -12.17 -4.69
CA GLN A 339 -27.86 -13.56 -4.61
C GLN A 339 -26.92 -13.81 -3.42
N HIS A 340 -26.06 -12.84 -3.09
CA HIS A 340 -24.92 -13.03 -2.19
C HIS A 340 -24.87 -12.06 -1.02
N GLY A 341 -25.69 -11.00 -1.02
CA GLY A 341 -25.62 -9.92 -0.04
C GLY A 341 -25.80 -10.37 1.42
N LYS A 342 -26.51 -11.47 1.67
CA LYS A 342 -26.67 -12.05 3.02
C LYS A 342 -25.35 -12.50 3.67
N ARG A 343 -24.32 -12.80 2.87
CA ARG A 343 -22.99 -13.21 3.36
C ARG A 343 -22.06 -12.02 3.60
N LEU A 344 -22.36 -10.88 2.99
CA LEU A 344 -21.49 -9.70 3.06
C LEU A 344 -21.58 -9.04 4.44
N ARG A 345 -20.42 -8.80 5.02
CA ARG A 345 -20.21 -8.01 6.23
C ARG A 345 -19.71 -6.61 5.92
N LYS A 346 -19.05 -6.43 4.77
CA LYS A 346 -18.51 -5.16 4.31
C LYS A 346 -18.73 -5.01 2.81
N LEU A 347 -19.26 -3.86 2.42
CA LEU A 347 -19.39 -3.43 1.04
C LEU A 347 -18.84 -2.01 0.95
N VAL A 348 -17.84 -1.81 0.09
CA VAL A 348 -17.28 -0.49 -0.21
C VAL A 348 -17.52 -0.21 -1.68
N LEU A 349 -18.03 0.98 -2.00
CA LEU A 349 -18.32 1.40 -3.37
C LEU A 349 -17.42 2.58 -3.69
N VAL A 350 -16.59 2.45 -4.72
CA VAL A 350 -15.57 3.42 -5.13
C VAL A 350 -15.96 4.04 -6.47
N ASP A 351 -15.69 5.33 -6.66
CA ASP A 351 -15.91 6.07 -7.92
C ASP A 351 -17.32 5.93 -8.50
N GLN A 352 -18.31 6.00 -7.61
CA GLN A 352 -19.69 6.11 -8.05
C GLN A 352 -19.87 7.42 -8.81
N VAL A 353 -20.29 7.33 -10.07
CA VAL A 353 -20.84 8.48 -10.77
C VAL A 353 -22.02 8.93 -9.94
N GLY A 354 -21.88 10.06 -9.26
CA GLY A 354 -22.99 10.71 -8.61
C GLY A 354 -24.02 11.04 -9.68
N THR A 355 -25.02 10.18 -9.84
CA THR A 355 -26.31 10.52 -10.43
C THR A 355 -27.09 11.43 -9.47
N ALA A 356 -26.40 12.33 -8.78
CA ALA A 356 -26.94 13.61 -8.38
C ALA A 356 -27.10 14.51 -9.63
N ARG A 357 -27.79 13.98 -10.66
CA ARG A 357 -28.74 14.81 -11.40
C ARG A 357 -29.78 15.15 -10.34
N LYS A 358 -29.53 16.26 -9.63
CA LYS A 358 -30.63 17.07 -9.12
C LYS A 358 -31.54 17.26 -10.32
N ASP A 359 -32.74 16.70 -10.24
CA ASP A 359 -33.87 17.18 -11.00
C ASP A 359 -33.98 18.69 -10.73
N SER A 360 -33.28 19.49 -11.53
CA SER A 360 -33.47 20.92 -11.68
C SER A 360 -34.60 21.14 -12.68
N THR A 361 -35.78 20.63 -12.34
CA THR A 361 -37.05 21.05 -12.92
C THR A 361 -37.85 21.79 -11.85
N ALA A 362 -37.69 23.12 -11.87
CA ALA A 362 -38.51 24.23 -11.35
C ALA A 362 -37.64 25.21 -10.52
N ALA A 363 -37.46 26.49 -10.86
CA ALA A 363 -38.39 27.41 -11.49
C ALA A 363 -37.68 28.55 -12.27
N THR A 364 -38.24 28.87 -13.44
CA THR A 364 -38.42 30.20 -14.06
C THR A 364 -37.53 31.36 -13.60
N GLY A 365 -36.72 31.89 -14.52
CA GLY A 365 -36.12 33.21 -14.42
C GLY A 365 -35.43 33.60 -15.72
N GLN A 366 -36.14 34.36 -16.55
CA GLN A 366 -35.65 34.99 -17.78
C GLN A 366 -34.24 35.58 -17.63
N ARG A 367 -33.39 35.37 -18.64
CA ARG A 367 -32.73 36.48 -19.32
C ARG A 367 -32.21 36.06 -20.68
N GLU A 368 -32.80 36.72 -21.67
CA GLU A 368 -32.34 36.85 -23.03
C GLU A 368 -30.88 37.28 -23.08
N HIS A 369 -30.09 36.61 -23.91
CA HIS A 369 -29.07 37.29 -24.71
C HIS A 369 -28.97 36.63 -26.08
N THR A 370 -29.70 37.25 -27.00
CA THR A 370 -29.48 37.28 -28.44
C THR A 370 -28.08 37.83 -28.76
N MET A 371 -27.42 37.24 -29.76
CA MET A 371 -26.59 37.89 -30.80
C MET A 371 -26.18 36.80 -31.84
N PRO A 372 -25.90 37.18 -33.11
CA PRO A 372 -26.54 36.54 -34.26
C PRO A 372 -25.63 35.66 -35.11
N LEU A 373 -26.29 34.84 -35.94
CA LEU A 373 -25.75 34.11 -37.08
C LEU A 373 -25.21 35.06 -38.16
N GLU A 374 -23.96 34.87 -38.56
CA GLU A 374 -23.48 35.25 -39.90
C GLU A 374 -23.88 34.16 -40.90
N THR A 375 -24.53 34.59 -41.98
CA THR A 375 -24.96 33.78 -43.13
C THR A 375 -23.80 33.44 -44.07
N PRO A 376 -23.88 32.33 -44.82
CA PRO A 376 -22.92 32.03 -45.88
C PRO A 376 -23.22 32.88 -47.13
N ASN A 377 -22.17 33.28 -47.86
CA ASN A 377 -22.26 33.96 -49.15
C ASN A 377 -22.08 32.94 -50.31
N PRO A 378 -22.51 33.31 -51.53
CA PRO A 378 -23.00 32.41 -52.59
C PRO A 378 -21.96 31.53 -53.31
#